data_AF-A0A7X6P7B3-F1
#
_entry.id   AF-A0A7X6P7B3-F1
#
_cell.length_a   1.000
_cell.length_b   1.000
_cell.length_c   1.000
_cell.angle_alpha   90.00
_cell.angle_beta   90.00
_cell.angle_gamma   90.00
#
_symmetry.space_group_name_H-M   'P 1'
#
loop_
_entity.id
_entity.type
_entity.pdbx_description
1 polymer ?
#
loop_
_entity_poly.entity_id
_entity_poly.type
_entity_poly.pdbx_seq_one_letter_code
_entity_poly.pdbx_strand_id
1 'polypeptide(L)'
;MPDHFDRHGNGFSSVDDYANAANDFLRSSPNSNTQHFISSEGTYFRYDTATNEFGIINKYGGISTYFKPDKGINYWFVQVDKYAPIQGG
;
A
#
# COMPACT_ATOMS: atom_id res chain seq x y z
N MET A 1 -21.91 4.53 24.20
CA MET A 1 -20.57 5.15 24.23
C MET A 1 -20.00 5.02 22.82
N PRO A 2 -19.88 6.08 22.02
CA PRO A 2 -19.18 5.97 20.75
C PRO A 2 -17.74 6.39 20.97
N ASP A 3 -16.84 5.41 20.94
CA ASP A 3 -15.40 5.61 20.89
C ASP A 3 -15.08 6.51 19.69
N HIS A 4 -14.61 7.70 20.04
CA HIS A 4 -14.21 8.75 19.13
C HIS A 4 -13.01 8.24 18.34
N PHE A 5 -13.25 7.80 17.10
CA PHE A 5 -12.22 7.35 16.17
C PHE A 5 -11.16 8.44 16.04
N ASP A 6 -10.05 8.15 16.70
CA ASP A 6 -8.86 8.97 16.77
C ASP A 6 -8.22 9.12 15.39
N ARG A 7 -7.59 10.28 15.22
CA ARG A 7 -7.25 10.90 13.96
C ARG A 7 -6.08 10.18 13.28
N HIS A 8 -6.33 9.68 12.08
CA HIS A 8 -5.37 9.68 10.97
C HIS A 8 -6.21 9.94 9.71
N GLY A 9 -6.06 11.05 8.99
CA GLY A 9 -4.81 11.47 8.39
C GLY A 9 -5.05 11.46 6.87
N ASN A 10 -5.52 12.59 6.35
CA ASN A 10 -5.27 13.07 4.99
C ASN A 10 -5.63 12.15 3.80
N GLY A 11 -6.89 12.17 3.37
CA GLY A 11 -7.26 11.96 1.95
C GLY A 11 -8.32 10.91 1.62
N PHE A 12 -8.78 10.10 2.57
CA PHE A 12 -9.90 9.17 2.35
C PHE A 12 -10.97 9.43 3.42
N SER A 13 -12.12 9.95 3.01
CA SER A 13 -13.18 10.41 3.90
C SER A 13 -13.91 9.30 4.67
N SER A 14 -13.60 8.02 4.43
CA SER A 14 -14.09 6.90 5.23
C SER A 14 -13.23 5.65 5.01
N VAL A 15 -13.02 4.87 6.09
CA VAL A 15 -12.37 3.54 6.04
C VAL A 15 -13.09 2.59 5.06
N ASP A 16 -14.38 2.82 4.82
CA ASP A 16 -15.21 2.00 3.93
C ASP A 16 -14.87 2.21 2.44
N ASP A 17 -14.61 3.46 2.03
CA ASP A 17 -14.24 3.81 0.65
C ASP A 17 -12.84 3.28 0.32
N TYR A 18 -11.94 3.38 1.31
CA TYR A 18 -10.63 2.77 1.32
C TYR A 18 -10.70 1.24 1.17
N ALA A 19 -11.59 0.57 1.91
CA ALA A 19 -11.71 -0.88 1.88
C ALA A 19 -12.28 -1.36 0.53
N ASN A 20 -13.21 -0.63 -0.06
CA ASN A 20 -13.75 -0.94 -1.39
C ASN A 20 -12.69 -0.77 -2.48
N ALA A 21 -11.96 0.36 -2.49
CA ALA A 21 -10.89 0.60 -3.45
C ALA A 21 -9.73 -0.41 -3.30
N ALA A 22 -9.32 -0.69 -2.05
CA ALA A 22 -8.30 -1.68 -1.78
C ALA A 22 -8.76 -3.10 -2.16
N ASN A 23 -10.04 -3.46 -1.94
CA ASN A 23 -10.58 -4.73 -2.41
C ASN A 23 -10.56 -4.81 -3.94
N ASP A 24 -11.01 -3.78 -4.65
CA ASP A 24 -11.00 -3.78 -6.12
C ASP A 24 -9.57 -3.90 -6.67
N PHE A 25 -8.64 -3.13 -6.10
CA PHE A 25 -7.23 -3.15 -6.46
C PHE A 25 -6.53 -4.48 -6.14
N LEU A 26 -6.76 -5.01 -4.94
CA LEU A 26 -6.12 -6.24 -4.48
C LEU A 26 -6.73 -7.48 -5.14
N ARG A 27 -8.03 -7.47 -5.43
CA ARG A 27 -8.76 -8.57 -6.11
C ARG A 27 -8.61 -8.50 -7.63
N SER A 28 -8.29 -7.34 -8.19
CA SER A 28 -7.88 -7.23 -9.60
C SER A 28 -6.61 -8.04 -9.84
N SER A 29 -6.61 -8.76 -10.95
CA SER A 29 -5.44 -9.54 -11.37
C SER A 29 -4.23 -8.63 -11.49
N PRO A 30 -3.11 -8.96 -10.83
CA PRO A 30 -1.89 -8.19 -10.98
C PRO A 30 -1.49 -8.21 -12.45
N ASN A 31 -1.42 -7.02 -13.04
CA ASN A 31 -0.97 -6.83 -14.41
C ASN A 31 0.55 -6.60 -14.39
N SER A 32 1.23 -6.61 -15.54
CA SER A 32 2.68 -6.35 -15.61
C SER A 32 3.09 -4.97 -15.09
N ASN A 33 2.16 -4.04 -14.86
CA ASN A 33 2.42 -2.70 -14.35
C ASN A 33 2.37 -2.64 -12.80
N THR A 34 1.94 -3.73 -12.16
CA THR A 34 1.93 -3.86 -10.70
C THR A 34 3.28 -4.38 -10.21
N GLN A 35 3.99 -3.56 -9.43
CA GLN A 35 5.21 -3.92 -8.73
C GLN A 35 4.90 -4.32 -7.28
N HIS A 36 5.67 -5.25 -6.73
CA HIS A 36 5.56 -5.63 -5.34
C HIS A 36 6.89 -6.14 -4.78
N PHE A 37 7.11 -5.98 -3.47
CA PHE A 37 8.24 -6.58 -2.76
C PHE A 37 7.86 -6.89 -1.32
N ILE A 38 8.58 -7.84 -0.70
CA ILE A 38 8.42 -8.16 0.72
C ILE A 38 9.64 -7.60 1.45
N SER A 39 9.43 -6.76 2.47
CA SER A 39 10.51 -6.24 3.32
C SER A 39 11.12 -7.33 4.20
N SER A 40 12.31 -7.09 4.75
CA SER A 40 12.94 -8.01 5.71
C SER A 40 12.07 -8.28 6.95
N GLU A 41 11.15 -7.38 7.28
CA GLU A 41 10.20 -7.53 8.40
C GLU A 41 8.99 -8.42 8.05
N GLY A 42 8.86 -8.84 6.79
CA GLY A 42 7.71 -9.61 6.29
C GLY A 42 6.51 -8.74 5.92
N THR A 43 6.72 -7.45 5.65
CA THR A 43 5.66 -6.56 5.15
C THR A 43 5.65 -6.59 3.63
N TYR A 44 4.51 -6.87 3.03
CA TYR A 44 4.33 -6.93 1.58
C TYR A 44 3.91 -5.55 1.06
N PHE A 45 4.75 -4.94 0.25
CA PHE A 45 4.51 -3.68 -0.42
C PHE A 45 4.04 -3.96 -1.84
N ARG A 46 2.97 -3.29 -2.27
CA ARG A 46 2.41 -3.36 -3.63
C ARG A 46 2.19 -1.96 -4.16
N TYR A 47 2.54 -1.75 -5.42
CA TYR A 47 2.35 -0.49 -6.11
C TYR A 47 1.97 -0.74 -7.56
N ASP A 48 0.97 -0.03 -8.05
CA ASP A 48 0.59 -0.09 -9.45
C ASP A 48 0.95 1.21 -10.15
N THR A 49 1.78 1.07 -11.18
CA THR A 49 2.30 2.20 -11.97
C THR A 49 1.26 2.75 -12.95
N ALA A 50 0.18 2.01 -13.26
CA ALA A 50 -0.86 2.43 -14.18
C ALA A 50 -1.93 3.28 -13.48
N THR A 51 -2.40 2.85 -12.30
CA THR A 51 -3.40 3.58 -11.49
C THR A 51 -2.78 4.48 -10.43
N ASN A 52 -1.46 4.37 -10.25
CA ASN A 52 -0.68 5.13 -9.29
C ASN A 52 -1.12 4.85 -7.84
N GLU A 53 -1.47 3.58 -7.56
CA GLU A 53 -2.00 3.10 -6.29
C GLU A 53 -0.92 2.39 -5.49
N PHE A 54 -0.75 2.76 -4.24
CA PHE A 54 0.20 2.17 -3.32
C PHE A 54 -0.54 1.49 -2.17
N GLY A 55 -0.12 0.28 -1.81
CA GLY A 55 -0.65 -0.46 -0.68
C GLY A 55 0.41 -1.29 0.02
N ILE A 56 0.24 -1.50 1.31
CA ILE A 56 1.08 -2.38 2.12
C ILE A 56 0.21 -3.34 2.92
N ILE A 57 0.67 -4.58 3.00
CA ILE A 57 0.04 -5.67 3.74
C ILE A 57 1.05 -6.12 4.78
N ASN A 58 0.65 -6.10 6.04
CA ASN A 58 1.51 -6.57 7.11
C ASN A 58 1.65 -8.11 7.07
N LYS A 59 2.62 -8.66 7.79
CA LYS A 59 2.87 -10.11 7.87
C LYS A 59 1.66 -10.95 8.35
N TYR A 60 0.68 -10.31 8.99
CA TYR A 60 -0.56 -10.97 9.45
C TYR A 60 -1.64 -11.02 8.36
N GLY A 61 -1.37 -10.50 7.17
CA GLY A 61 -2.32 -10.44 6.05
C GLY A 61 -3.30 -9.27 6.11
N GLY A 62 -3.14 -8.36 7.08
CA GLY A 62 -3.94 -7.14 7.15
C GLY A 62 -3.40 -6.05 6.24
N ILE A 63 -4.28 -5.37 5.51
CA ILE A 63 -3.92 -4.17 4.74
C ILE A 63 -3.55 -3.07 5.74
N SER A 64 -2.26 -2.76 5.87
CA SER A 64 -1.78 -1.79 6.85
C SER A 64 -1.99 -0.35 6.36
N THR A 65 -1.92 -0.13 5.04
CA THR A 65 -2.07 1.19 4.42
C THR A 65 -2.30 1.04 2.92
N TYR A 66 -3.11 1.92 2.34
CA TYR A 66 -3.38 2.01 0.92
C TYR A 66 -3.77 3.45 0.54
N PHE A 67 -3.09 4.04 -0.41
CA PHE A 67 -3.37 5.40 -0.88
C PHE A 67 -2.74 5.65 -2.25
N LYS A 68 -3.13 6.75 -2.89
CA LYS A 68 -2.52 7.23 -4.13
C LYS A 68 -1.46 8.27 -3.80
N PRO A 69 -0.15 7.96 -3.89
CA PRO A 69 0.89 8.95 -3.65
C PRO A 69 0.88 10.03 -4.74
N ASP A 70 0.91 11.29 -4.33
CA ASP A 70 1.05 12.44 -5.25
C ASP A 70 2.33 12.35 -6.11
N LYS A 71 3.41 11.82 -5.50
CA LYS A 71 4.69 11.58 -6.18
C LYS A 71 4.72 10.34 -7.08
N GLY A 72 3.64 9.55 -7.10
CA GLY A 72 3.55 8.33 -7.90
C GLY A 72 4.72 7.37 -7.71
N ILE A 73 5.31 6.92 -8.82
CA ILE A 73 6.37 5.90 -8.82
C ILE A 73 7.62 6.38 -8.08
N ASN A 74 7.84 7.69 -7.98
CA ASN A 74 8.96 8.22 -7.20
C ASN A 74 8.78 7.94 -5.70
N TYR A 75 7.53 7.91 -5.20
CA TYR A 75 7.27 7.44 -3.84
C TYR A 75 7.62 5.96 -3.70
N TRP A 76 7.23 5.14 -4.67
CA TRP A 76 7.54 3.70 -4.69
C TRP A 76 9.04 3.42 -4.62
N PHE A 77 9.85 4.06 -5.45
CA PHE A 77 11.31 3.86 -5.42
C PHE A 77 11.92 4.20 -4.06
N VAL A 78 11.43 5.23 -3.37
CA VAL A 78 11.87 5.58 -2.02
C VAL A 78 11.48 4.49 -1.01
N GLN A 79 10.32 3.85 -1.16
CA GLN A 79 9.92 2.73 -0.29
C GLN A 79 10.77 1.49 -0.56
N VAL A 80 11.03 1.17 -1.83
CA VAL A 80 11.91 0.06 -2.22
C VAL A 80 13.31 0.30 -1.64
N ASP A 81 13.90 1.47 -1.84
CA ASP A 81 15.24 1.80 -1.33
C ASP A 81 15.34 1.68 0.20
N LYS A 82 14.29 2.09 0.93
CA LYS A 82 14.27 2.07 2.40
C LYS A 82 13.93 0.72 3.02
N TYR A 83 13.00 -0.02 2.41
CA TYR A 83 12.36 -1.18 3.02
C TYR A 83 12.58 -2.47 2.26
N ALA A 84 12.95 -2.42 0.98
CA ALA A 84 13.28 -3.64 0.27
C ALA A 84 14.46 -4.30 0.99
N PRO A 85 14.41 -5.62 1.18
CA PRO A 85 15.54 -6.33 1.71
C PRO A 85 16.69 -6.06 0.75
N ILE A 86 17.81 -5.59 1.29
CA ILE A 86 19.07 -5.59 0.54
C ILE A 86 19.21 -7.00 -0.01
N GLN A 87 18.99 -7.16 -1.31
CA GLN A 87 19.32 -8.39 -2.02
C GLN A 87 20.84 -8.41 -2.03
N GLY A 88 21.41 -8.88 -0.91
CA GLY A 88 22.84 -9.00 -0.74
C GLY A 88 23.37 -9.84 -1.88
N GLY A 89 24.17 -9.21 -2.74
CA GLY A 89 25.12 -9.90 -3.59
C GLY A 89 26.26 -10.48 -2.76
#